data_AF-A0A9C9K0C7-F1
#
_entry.id   AF-A0A9C9K0C7-F1
#
_cell.length_a   1.000
_cell.length_b   1.000
_cell.length_c   1.000
_cell.angle_alpha   90.00
_cell.angle_beta   90.00
_cell.angle_gamma   90.00
#
_symmetry.space_group_name_H-M   'P 1'
#
loop_
_entity.id
_entity.type
_entity.pdbx_description
1 polymer ?
#
loop_
_entity_poly.entity_id
_entity_poly.type
_entity_poly.pdbx_seq_one_letter_code
_entity_poly.pdbx_strand_id
1 'polypeptide(L)'
;MAIEEKQRAVIEDYINQLKSSAKIVRNETWIKAQETLIVDNPLSKALKSGKPVVADFGRGTCIPCKMMQPILEKLQKEYEGKAEILIIDVSEYAALSRKYRIQLIPTQIFFDAKGKEIYRHRGFMSEANIVAQLKKMGIE
;
A
#
# COMPACT_ATOMS: atom_id res chain seq x y z
N MET A 1 -24.58 -23.00 -20.53
CA MET A 1 -25.80 -22.17 -20.60
C MET A 1 -26.81 -22.54 -19.52
N ALA A 2 -27.60 -23.63 -19.60
CA ALA A 2 -28.67 -23.89 -18.61
C ALA A 2 -28.22 -24.20 -17.16
N ILE A 3 -27.02 -24.75 -16.96
CA ILE A 3 -26.49 -25.08 -15.62
C ILE A 3 -25.95 -23.81 -14.92
N GLU A 4 -25.25 -22.95 -15.65
CA GLU A 4 -24.67 -21.71 -15.13
C GLU A 4 -25.77 -20.72 -14.72
N GLU A 5 -26.86 -20.64 -15.48
CA GLU A 5 -28.03 -19.83 -15.13
C GLU A 5 -28.69 -20.31 -13.84
N LYS A 6 -28.84 -21.63 -13.65
CA LYS A 6 -29.39 -22.20 -12.42
C LYS A 6 -28.47 -21.98 -11.22
N GLN A 7 -27.15 -22.15 -11.40
CA GLN A 7 -26.18 -21.86 -10.35
C GLN A 7 -26.22 -20.38 -9.93
N ARG A 8 -26.31 -19.47 -10.90
CA ARG A 8 -26.43 -18.04 -10.65
C ARG A 8 -27.71 -17.70 -9.89
N ALA A 9 -28.85 -18.28 -10.29
CA ALA A 9 -30.13 -18.06 -9.62
C ALA A 9 -30.11 -18.52 -8.15
N VAL A 10 -29.52 -19.69 -7.87
CA VAL A 10 -29.36 -20.19 -6.50
C VAL A 10 -28.45 -19.29 -5.65
N ILE A 11 -27.35 -18.80 -6.23
CA ILE A 11 -26.44 -17.87 -5.55
C ILE A 11 -27.15 -16.54 -5.24
N GLU A 12 -27.91 -16.01 -6.20
CA GLU A 12 -28.65 -14.75 -6.03
C GLU A 12 -29.73 -14.89 -4.94
N ASP A 13 -30.46 -15.99 -4.91
CA ASP A 13 -31.46 -16.28 -3.88
C ASP A 13 -30.82 -16.39 -2.49
N TYR A 14 -29.71 -17.11 -2.38
CA TYR A 14 -28.97 -17.24 -1.12
C TYR A 14 -28.42 -15.89 -0.62
N ILE A 15 -27.89 -15.05 -1.52
CA ILE A 15 -27.44 -13.69 -1.17
C ILE A 15 -28.61 -12.85 -0.66
N ASN A 16 -29.80 -12.96 -1.28
CA ASN A 16 -30.99 -12.23 -0.85
C ASN A 16 -31.49 -12.71 0.52
N GLN A 17 -31.47 -14.03 0.75
CA GLN A 17 -31.79 -14.61 2.06
C GLN A 17 -30.82 -14.11 3.15
N LEU A 18 -29.51 -14.07 2.87
CA LEU A 18 -28.52 -13.51 3.79
C LEU A 18 -28.77 -12.03 4.08
N LYS A 19 -29.08 -11.22 3.06
CA LYS A 19 -29.42 -9.79 3.24
C LYS A 19 -30.68 -9.58 4.09
N SER A 20 -31.67 -10.47 3.97
CA SER A 20 -32.93 -10.38 4.73
C SER A 20 -32.80 -10.83 6.19
N SER A 21 -31.90 -11.78 6.47
CA SER A 21 -31.70 -12.36 7.81
C SER A 21 -30.58 -11.69 8.60
N ALA A 22 -29.60 -11.09 7.94
CA ALA A 22 -28.51 -10.36 8.58
C ALA A 22 -28.82 -8.86 8.65
N LYS A 23 -28.86 -8.30 9.87
CA LYS A 23 -28.90 -6.85 10.07
C LYS A 23 -27.50 -6.27 9.83
N ILE A 24 -27.16 -5.98 8.57
CA ILE A 24 -25.91 -5.29 8.22
C ILE A 24 -26.07 -3.81 8.59
N VAL A 25 -25.45 -3.39 9.69
CA VAL A 25 -25.43 -1.99 10.11
C VAL A 25 -24.09 -1.37 9.70
N ARG A 26 -24.13 -0.23 9.00
CA ARG A 26 -22.92 0.57 8.76
C ARG A 26 -22.58 1.30 10.06
N ASN A 27 -21.41 1.01 10.64
CA ASN A 27 -20.87 1.81 11.73
C ASN A 27 -20.26 3.08 11.15
N GLU A 28 -21.02 4.18 11.14
CA GLU A 28 -20.59 5.46 10.56
C GLU A 28 -19.31 6.00 11.19
N THR A 29 -19.15 5.83 12.50
CA THR A 29 -17.96 6.27 13.25
C THR A 29 -16.72 5.51 12.79
N TRP A 30 -16.83 4.19 12.64
CA TRP A 30 -15.75 3.35 12.12
C TRP A 30 -15.43 3.69 10.65
N ILE A 31 -16.46 3.93 9.83
CA ILE A 31 -16.27 4.29 8.41
C ILE A 31 -15.55 5.62 8.28
N LYS A 32 -16.01 6.68 8.97
CA LYS A 32 -15.36 8.01 8.93
C LYS A 32 -13.92 7.94 9.42
N ALA A 33 -13.66 7.20 10.50
CA ALA A 33 -12.30 7.01 11.01
C ALA A 33 -11.39 6.29 9.99
N GLN A 34 -11.89 5.27 9.30
CA GLN A 34 -11.13 4.57 8.25
C GLN A 34 -10.96 5.43 6.99
N GLU A 35 -11.96 6.20 6.59
CA GLU A 35 -11.90 7.07 5.43
C GLU A 35 -10.82 8.14 5.59
N THR A 36 -10.74 8.79 6.76
CA THR A 36 -9.67 9.74 7.06
C THR A 36 -8.28 9.10 6.94
N LEU A 37 -8.08 7.89 7.48
CA LEU A 37 -6.79 7.18 7.39
C LEU A 37 -6.43 6.73 5.95
N ILE A 38 -7.43 6.52 5.09
CA ILE A 38 -7.23 6.14 3.68
C ILE A 38 -6.93 7.35 2.80
N VAL A 39 -7.56 8.49 3.09
CA VAL A 39 -7.49 9.71 2.28
C VAL A 39 -6.35 10.61 2.75
N ASP A 40 -6.13 10.73 4.05
CA ASP A 40 -5.07 11.53 4.68
C ASP A 40 -4.02 10.64 5.34
N ASN A 41 -2.97 10.30 4.60
CA ASN A 41 -1.83 9.50 5.09
C ASN A 41 -0.53 9.97 4.46
N PRO A 42 0.64 9.54 4.99
CA PRO A 42 1.94 9.99 4.49
C PRO A 42 2.12 9.76 2.99
N LEU A 43 1.66 8.61 2.47
CA LEU A 43 1.78 8.29 1.04
C LEU A 43 0.87 9.17 0.18
N SER A 44 -0.38 9.41 0.57
CA SER A 44 -1.27 10.29 -0.19
C SER A 44 -0.78 11.74 -0.24
N LYS A 45 -0.07 12.20 0.81
CA LYS A 45 0.62 13.50 0.82
C LYS A 45 1.83 13.51 -0.11
N ALA A 46 2.71 12.51 -0.02
CA ALA A 46 3.90 12.43 -0.86
C ALA A 46 3.56 12.31 -2.35
N LEU A 47 2.53 11.55 -2.73
CA LEU A 47 2.11 11.42 -4.13
C LEU A 47 1.58 12.73 -4.73
N LYS A 48 1.21 13.72 -3.90
CA LYS A 48 0.79 15.06 -4.33
C LYS A 48 1.96 16.03 -4.48
N SER A 49 3.16 15.67 -4.05
CA SER A 49 4.34 16.56 -4.13
C SER A 49 4.85 16.76 -5.56
N GLY A 50 4.40 15.94 -6.51
CA GLY A 50 4.90 15.93 -7.89
C GLY A 50 6.30 15.33 -8.03
N LYS A 51 6.83 14.69 -6.97
CA LYS A 51 8.11 13.97 -6.98
C LYS A 51 7.87 12.46 -7.03
N PRO A 52 8.82 11.69 -7.57
CA PRO A 52 8.81 10.24 -7.41
C PRO A 52 8.81 9.84 -5.93
N VAL A 53 8.16 8.72 -5.61
CA VAL A 53 8.01 8.25 -4.23
C VAL A 53 8.47 6.79 -4.12
N VAL A 54 9.26 6.47 -3.09
CA VAL A 54 9.53 5.10 -2.68
C VAL A 54 8.85 4.88 -1.34
N ALA A 55 7.89 3.96 -1.28
CA ALA A 55 7.18 3.60 -0.06
C ALA A 55 7.58 2.20 0.39
N ASP A 56 8.28 2.08 1.52
CA ASP A 56 8.55 0.82 2.19
C ASP A 56 7.46 0.52 3.21
N PHE A 57 6.78 -0.60 3.03
CA PHE A 57 5.78 -1.11 3.96
C PHE A 57 6.42 -2.16 4.86
N GLY A 58 6.56 -1.84 6.15
CA GLY A 58 7.29 -2.65 7.12
C GLY A 58 6.64 -2.65 8.51
N ARG A 59 7.36 -3.21 9.49
CA ARG A 59 7.00 -3.15 10.92
C ARG A 59 8.22 -3.24 11.80
N GLY A 60 8.24 -2.52 12.91
CA GLY A 60 9.36 -2.50 13.86
C GLY A 60 9.73 -3.86 14.49
N THR A 61 8.88 -4.89 14.42
CA THR A 61 9.16 -6.24 14.93
C THR A 61 9.64 -7.23 13.87
N CYS A 62 9.68 -6.83 12.61
CA CYS A 62 10.13 -7.66 11.49
C CYS A 62 11.64 -7.47 11.27
N ILE A 63 12.43 -8.55 11.40
CA ILE A 63 13.90 -8.47 11.31
C ILE A 63 14.37 -7.91 9.96
N PRO A 64 13.90 -8.41 8.80
CA PRO A 64 14.30 -7.82 7.52
C PRO A 64 13.90 -6.34 7.38
N CYS A 65 12.79 -5.93 8.00
CA CYS A 65 12.34 -4.54 8.02
C CYS A 65 13.28 -3.65 8.85
N LYS A 66 13.76 -4.14 10.01
CA LYS A 66 14.79 -3.45 10.80
C LYS A 66 16.08 -3.24 10.02
N MET A 67 16.46 -4.20 9.15
CA MET A 67 17.63 -4.06 8.29
C MET A 67 17.43 -3.02 7.18
N MET A 68 16.20 -2.82 6.69
CA MET A 68 15.87 -1.79 5.71
C MET A 68 15.95 -0.38 6.28
N GLN A 69 15.59 -0.20 7.56
CA GLN A 69 15.49 1.12 8.18
C GLN A 69 16.73 2.02 8.02
N PRO A 70 17.97 1.60 8.37
CA PRO A 70 19.15 2.45 8.17
C PRO A 70 19.44 2.75 6.69
N ILE A 71 19.08 1.85 5.78
CA ILE A 71 19.22 2.06 4.33
C ILE A 71 18.26 3.18 3.89
N LEU A 72 16.99 3.10 4.29
CA LEU A 72 15.96 4.06 3.91
C LEU A 72 16.21 5.44 4.52
N GLU A 73 16.65 5.51 5.78
CA GLU A 73 17.02 6.77 6.46
C GLU A 73 18.22 7.46 5.79
N LYS A 74 19.18 6.68 5.28
CA LYS A 74 20.28 7.22 4.46
C LYS A 74 19.76 7.78 3.14
N LEU A 75 18.95 7.01 2.42
CA LEU A 75 18.39 7.43 1.13
C LEU A 75 17.45 8.63 1.25
N GLN A 76 16.73 8.78 2.37
CA GLN A 76 15.95 9.99 2.66
C GLN A 76 16.80 11.26 2.59
N LYS A 77 18.03 11.21 3.11
CA LYS A 77 18.96 12.35 3.10
C LYS A 77 19.56 12.56 1.72
N GLU A 78 19.99 11.48 1.06
CA GLU A 78 20.65 11.57 -0.25
C GLU A 78 19.71 12.03 -1.38
N TYR A 79 18.43 11.67 -1.29
CA TYR A 79 17.40 12.01 -2.28
C TYR A 79 16.51 13.18 -1.84
N GLU A 80 16.88 13.92 -0.80
CA GLU A 80 16.15 15.11 -0.38
C GLU A 80 15.96 16.06 -1.56
N GLY A 81 14.72 16.51 -1.78
CA GLY A 81 14.36 17.34 -2.93
C GLY A 81 14.16 16.60 -4.24
N LYS A 82 14.74 15.40 -4.42
CA LYS A 82 14.72 14.61 -5.67
C LYS A 82 13.63 13.53 -5.69
N ALA A 83 13.46 12.83 -4.58
CA ALA A 83 12.42 11.81 -4.39
C ALA A 83 11.98 11.76 -2.91
N GLU A 84 10.74 11.35 -2.68
CA GLU A 84 10.22 11.13 -1.33
C GLU A 84 10.44 9.66 -0.94
N ILE A 85 11.20 9.40 0.13
CA ILE A 85 11.41 8.05 0.65
C ILE A 85 10.60 7.92 1.94
N LEU A 86 9.62 7.02 1.97
CA LEU A 86 8.69 6.82 3.07
C LEU A 86 8.86 5.44 3.70
N ILE A 87 8.80 5.40 5.03
CA ILE A 87 8.69 4.17 5.82
C ILE A 87 7.28 4.15 6.41
N ILE A 88 6.51 3.11 6.12
CA ILE A 88 5.10 2.97 6.48
C ILE A 88 4.95 1.73 7.37
N ASP A 89 4.59 1.94 8.64
CA ASP A 89 4.24 0.82 9.52
C ASP A 89 2.87 0.26 9.14
N VAL A 90 2.84 -1.02 8.78
CA VAL A 90 1.61 -1.69 8.33
C VAL A 90 0.57 -1.86 9.44
N SER A 91 0.98 -1.77 10.71
CA SER A 91 0.09 -1.85 11.89
C SER A 91 -0.62 -0.53 12.11
N GLU A 92 0.08 0.59 11.94
CA GLU A 92 -0.49 1.95 12.04
C GLU A 92 -1.37 2.26 10.83
N TYR A 93 -0.88 1.92 9.63
CA TYR A 93 -1.56 2.21 8.35
C TYR A 93 -2.17 0.94 7.72
N ALA A 94 -2.94 0.19 8.50
CA ALA A 94 -3.54 -1.08 8.04
C ALA A 94 -4.46 -0.90 6.81
N ALA A 95 -5.23 0.18 6.76
CA ALA A 95 -6.11 0.48 5.62
C ALA A 95 -5.32 0.78 4.33
N LEU A 96 -4.23 1.53 4.45
CA LEU A 96 -3.31 1.81 3.35
C LEU A 96 -2.63 0.53 2.86
N SER A 97 -2.18 -0.31 3.79
CA SER A 97 -1.57 -1.61 3.50
C SER A 97 -2.53 -2.53 2.74
N ARG A 98 -3.82 -2.54 3.11
CA ARG A 98 -4.87 -3.24 2.35
C ARG A 98 -5.08 -2.64 0.96
N LYS A 99 -5.14 -1.31 0.85
CA LYS A 99 -5.31 -0.60 -0.43
C LYS A 99 -4.23 -0.97 -1.44
N TYR A 100 -2.96 -1.04 -1.00
CA TYR A 100 -1.82 -1.42 -1.83
C TYR A 100 -1.52 -2.93 -1.84
N ARG A 101 -2.42 -3.75 -1.29
CA ARG A 101 -2.36 -5.22 -1.27
C ARG A 101 -1.03 -5.76 -0.73
N ILE A 102 -0.56 -5.19 0.38
CA ILE A 102 0.66 -5.66 1.04
C ILE A 102 0.41 -7.04 1.66
N GLN A 103 1.08 -8.06 1.10
CA GLN A 103 0.97 -9.46 1.54
C GLN A 103 2.22 -9.97 2.25
N LEU A 104 3.37 -9.30 2.04
CA LEU A 104 4.65 -9.63 2.63
C LEU A 104 5.31 -8.32 3.08
N ILE A 105 6.02 -8.36 4.20
CA ILE A 105 6.88 -7.26 4.65
C ILE A 105 8.35 -7.70 4.70
N PRO A 106 9.30 -6.81 4.38
CA PRO A 106 9.05 -5.48 3.84
C PRO A 106 8.62 -5.54 2.36
N THR A 107 7.85 -4.56 1.89
CA THR A 107 7.52 -4.39 0.46
C THR A 107 7.80 -2.95 0.06
N GLN A 108 8.64 -2.74 -0.95
CA GLN A 108 8.97 -1.43 -1.49
C GLN A 108 8.16 -1.20 -2.76
N ILE A 109 7.41 -0.10 -2.81
CA ILE A 109 6.66 0.32 -4.00
C ILE A 109 7.24 1.65 -4.49
N PHE A 110 7.53 1.71 -5.79
CA PHE A 110 8.08 2.87 -6.46
C PHE A 110 7.01 3.50 -7.33
N PHE A 111 6.80 4.80 -7.12
CA PHE A 111 5.84 5.62 -7.85
C PHE A 111 6.58 6.67 -8.66
N ASP A 112 6.09 6.95 -9.87
CA ASP A 112 6.54 8.11 -10.64
C ASP A 112 5.97 9.42 -10.06
N ALA A 113 6.42 10.56 -10.61
CA ALA A 113 5.95 11.89 -10.23
C ALA A 113 4.44 12.12 -10.42
N LYS A 114 3.76 11.28 -11.22
CA LYS A 114 2.30 11.31 -11.43
C LYS A 114 1.57 10.40 -10.45
N GLY A 115 2.29 9.74 -9.55
CA GLY A 115 1.77 8.82 -8.56
C GLY A 115 1.40 7.45 -9.11
N LYS A 116 1.86 7.09 -10.31
CA LYS A 116 1.65 5.74 -10.88
C LYS A 116 2.68 4.78 -10.28
N GLU A 117 2.21 3.64 -9.79
CA GLU A 117 3.09 2.53 -9.41
C GLU A 117 3.81 2.00 -10.67
N ILE A 118 5.13 2.03 -10.64
CA ILE A 118 5.96 1.60 -11.78
C ILE A 118 6.85 0.40 -11.44
N TYR A 119 7.13 0.16 -10.16
CA TYR A 119 7.88 -1.02 -9.72
C TYR A 119 7.52 -1.40 -8.29
N ARG A 120 7.62 -2.71 -8.00
CA ARG A 120 7.36 -3.27 -6.68
C ARG A 120 8.37 -4.38 -6.39
N HIS A 121 8.93 -4.36 -5.19
CA HIS A 121 9.78 -5.40 -4.66
C HIS A 121 9.21 -5.96 -3.35
N ARG A 122 9.36 -7.27 -3.13
CA ARG A 122 8.90 -7.97 -1.93
C ARG A 122 10.09 -8.62 -1.24
N GLY A 123 10.25 -8.36 0.05
CA GLY A 123 11.40 -8.79 0.85
C GLY A 123 12.47 -7.70 0.97
N PHE A 124 13.60 -8.08 1.55
CA PHE A 124 14.75 -7.18 1.74
C PHE A 124 15.33 -6.72 0.40
N MET A 125 15.59 -5.43 0.25
CA MET A 125 16.20 -4.83 -0.94
C MET A 125 17.43 -4.03 -0.52
N SER A 126 18.60 -4.38 -1.06
CA SER A 126 19.83 -3.65 -0.74
C SER A 126 19.78 -2.20 -1.22
N GLU A 127 20.55 -1.33 -0.58
CA GLU A 127 20.72 0.07 -0.99
C GLU A 127 21.07 0.20 -2.48
N ALA A 128 22.05 -0.58 -2.94
CA ALA A 128 22.49 -0.58 -4.34
C ALA A 128 21.34 -0.91 -5.31
N ASN A 129 20.46 -1.85 -4.95
CA ASN A 129 19.32 -2.20 -5.78
C ASN A 129 18.27 -1.09 -5.80
N ILE A 130 18.03 -0.41 -4.67
CA ILE A 130 17.11 0.73 -4.61
C ILE A 130 17.63 1.86 -5.48
N VAL A 131 18.92 2.22 -5.33
CA VAL A 131 19.59 3.25 -6.15
C VAL A 131 19.56 2.87 -7.64
N ALA A 132 19.85 1.62 -7.98
CA ALA A 132 19.77 1.16 -9.37
C ALA A 132 18.35 1.29 -9.93
N GLN A 133 17.32 1.04 -9.12
CA GLN A 133 15.94 1.22 -9.54
C GLN A 133 15.57 2.70 -9.71
N LEU A 134 15.99 3.57 -8.80
CA LEU A 134 15.80 5.02 -8.91
C LEU A 134 16.48 5.58 -10.17
N LYS A 135 17.69 5.12 -10.50
CA LYS A 135 18.38 5.48 -11.74
C LYS A 135 17.62 5.03 -12.99
N LYS A 136 17.06 3.81 -12.99
CA LYS A 136 16.19 3.34 -14.09
C LYS A 136 14.93 4.20 -14.27
N MET A 137 14.49 4.87 -13.20
CA MET A 137 13.38 5.82 -13.23
C MET A 137 13.81 7.23 -13.68
N GLY A 138 15.10 7.46 -13.93
CA GLY A 138 15.64 8.77 -14.31
C GLY A 138 15.91 9.71 -13.12
N ILE A 139 16.11 9.15 -11.93
CA ILE A 139 16.34 9.91 -10.69
C ILE A 139 17.81 9.76 -10.28
N GLU A 140 18.53 10.87 -10.26
CA GLU A 140 19.95 10.97 -9.90
C GLU A 140 20.16 11.86 -8.67
#